data_AF-A0A1Y4UDJ5-F1
#
_entry.id   AF-A0A1Y4UDJ5-F1
#
_cell.length_a   1.000
_cell.length_b   1.000
_cell.length_c   1.000
_cell.angle_alpha   90.00
_cell.angle_beta   90.00
_cell.angle_gamma   90.00
#
_symmetry.space_group_name_H-M   'P 1'
#
loop_
_entity.id
_entity.type
_entity.pdbx_description
1 polymer ?
#
loop_
_entity_poly.entity_id
_entity_poly.type
_entity_poly.pdbx_seq_one_letter_code
_entity_poly.pdbx_strand_id
1 'polypeptide(L)'
;MSRAEEFRNHYRQVVDSLALPDRIALVYRPEACLAERESRSVWLLRRRCDEAPYVLKIAREGGEDLEEEFRLLTQLYPALAGRVPLAADCFRQEETVYLVRSYLPGQSLTRYLDRTGPCDEASCRQMGLKLLSLLDQLHRMDPPIIHRDIKPDNIIIGPDGDVGLIDFGIARQYKPHRDSDTRIMGSSVTAAPEQYGFAQTDERTDLYALGATLIWTLTGSYDRDSLEAAPVSRQLKGVLRKCTAFSPEDRYPTAAALKDGLGGKARGRQRKLLAAVCALALCLGAAGAVALPRMQGSQPVEFSSYCLELAVREELDRPLGEITYSDLEQVERLALLGNEVLEDPSSYSYYMNDMTGDTSYGDVSDLSLLASMPNLKEVWLCRQQISDLSPLEGLPITTLVLCDNSIEDLSPLSSLTGLSTLWLGGNTPSDLTPLAGLTRLRDLNLDGVGDSDQLTPLDSLTPLADLPLVRLSLGWRTVSDGDWSVLGTLPLLEELSLWGPPEEAVAALVERDQLPILNVGLLPCEDLSILAGCPVVDLRLHAGQNSLEGAGDLPRLRNLGLFSSNVTDLSPLAEAELLETFCFNGPALPDF
;
A
#
# COMPACT_ATOMS: atom_id res chain seq x y z
N MET A 1 -19.97 -0.04 -51.09
CA MET A 1 -20.30 -0.58 -49.77
C MET A 1 -19.88 0.44 -48.74
N SER A 2 -20.62 0.62 -47.64
CA SER A 2 -20.17 1.51 -46.56
C SER A 2 -18.94 0.90 -45.85
N ARG A 3 -18.05 1.72 -45.27
CA ARG A 3 -16.93 1.22 -44.45
C ARG A 3 -17.38 0.23 -43.36
N ALA A 4 -18.60 0.40 -42.84
CA ALA A 4 -19.20 -0.50 -41.86
C ALA A 4 -19.65 -1.86 -42.45
N GLU A 5 -19.97 -1.93 -43.75
CA GLU A 5 -20.27 -3.18 -44.45
C GLU A 5 -18.99 -3.91 -44.88
N GLU A 6 -17.97 -3.17 -45.33
CA GLU A 6 -16.64 -3.73 -45.60
C GLU A 6 -16.02 -4.33 -44.34
N PHE A 7 -16.06 -3.61 -43.22
CA PHE A 7 -15.62 -4.13 -41.93
C PHE A 7 -16.41 -5.37 -41.51
N ARG A 8 -17.75 -5.38 -41.65
CA ARG A 8 -18.58 -6.54 -41.30
C ARG A 8 -18.27 -7.77 -42.16
N ASN A 9 -18.02 -7.59 -43.46
CA ASN A 9 -17.68 -8.69 -44.35
C ASN A 9 -16.27 -9.23 -44.06
N HIS A 10 -15.30 -8.34 -43.82
CA HIS A 10 -13.95 -8.74 -43.42
C HIS A 10 -13.93 -9.45 -42.06
N TYR A 11 -14.66 -8.91 -41.07
CA TYR A 11 -14.79 -9.53 -39.74
C TYR A 11 -15.43 -10.91 -39.81
N ARG A 12 -16.48 -11.10 -40.62
CA ARG A 12 -17.07 -12.44 -40.83
C ARG A 12 -16.06 -13.41 -41.43
N GLN A 13 -15.26 -12.99 -42.41
CA GLN A 13 -14.21 -13.85 -42.96
C GLN A 13 -13.19 -14.27 -41.91
N VAL A 14 -12.86 -13.40 -40.95
CA VAL A 14 -11.95 -13.72 -39.82
C VAL A 14 -12.61 -14.68 -38.82
N VAL A 15 -13.89 -14.48 -38.50
CA VAL A 15 -14.62 -15.38 -37.60
C VAL A 15 -14.79 -16.77 -38.23
N ASP A 16 -15.14 -16.81 -39.51
CA ASP A 16 -15.33 -18.05 -40.27
C ASP A 16 -14.01 -18.79 -40.54
N SER A 17 -12.86 -18.10 -40.49
CA SER A 17 -11.53 -18.69 -40.66
C SER A 17 -10.93 -19.26 -39.36
N LEU A 18 -11.61 -19.10 -38.21
CA LEU A 18 -11.17 -19.70 -36.96
C LEU A 18 -11.16 -21.23 -37.06
N ALA A 19 -9.95 -21.80 -37.07
CA ALA A 19 -9.75 -23.24 -37.06
C ALA A 19 -10.08 -23.81 -35.66
N LEU A 20 -11.29 -24.34 -35.51
CA LEU A 20 -11.73 -25.02 -34.29
C LEU A 20 -11.44 -26.52 -34.37
N PRO A 21 -11.09 -27.18 -33.25
CA PRO A 21 -11.05 -28.64 -33.18
C PRO A 21 -12.35 -29.28 -33.67
N ASP A 22 -12.26 -30.43 -34.35
CA ASP A 22 -13.42 -31.15 -34.90
C ASP A 22 -14.52 -31.36 -33.83
N ARG A 23 -14.12 -31.70 -32.60
CA ARG A 23 -15.01 -31.89 -31.46
C ARG A 23 -15.93 -30.68 -31.20
N ILE A 24 -15.41 -29.48 -31.37
CA ILE A 24 -16.18 -28.23 -31.22
C ILE A 24 -16.89 -27.90 -32.52
N ALA A 25 -16.20 -27.97 -33.67
CA ALA A 25 -16.72 -27.57 -34.97
C ALA A 25 -17.95 -28.40 -35.41
N LEU A 26 -18.03 -29.66 -34.98
CA LEU A 26 -19.18 -30.56 -35.21
C LEU A 26 -20.45 -30.10 -34.51
N VAL A 27 -20.33 -29.51 -33.32
CA VAL A 27 -21.48 -29.16 -32.45
C VAL A 27 -21.78 -27.66 -32.50
N TYR A 28 -20.77 -26.84 -32.74
CA TYR A 28 -20.84 -25.38 -32.64
C TYR A 28 -20.28 -24.70 -33.90
N ARG A 29 -20.64 -23.44 -34.07
CA ARG A 29 -20.00 -22.51 -35.01
C ARG A 29 -19.65 -21.21 -34.31
N PRO A 30 -18.51 -20.57 -34.65
CA PRO A 30 -18.17 -19.27 -34.09
C PRO A 30 -19.12 -18.19 -34.62
N GLU A 31 -19.47 -17.23 -33.77
CA GLU A 31 -20.32 -16.09 -34.11
C GLU A 31 -19.56 -14.77 -33.95
N ALA A 32 -18.78 -14.62 -32.88
CA ALA A 32 -17.99 -13.43 -32.63
C ALA A 32 -16.79 -13.72 -31.72
N CYS A 33 -15.68 -13.01 -31.94
CA CYS A 33 -14.61 -12.89 -30.95
C CYS A 33 -15.03 -11.88 -29.88
N LEU A 34 -15.04 -12.31 -28.62
CA LEU A 34 -15.36 -11.47 -27.46
C LEU A 34 -14.11 -10.83 -26.85
N ALA A 35 -13.00 -11.58 -26.83
CA ALA A 35 -11.69 -11.09 -26.37
C ALA A 35 -10.56 -11.96 -26.93
N GLU A 36 -9.41 -11.36 -27.24
CA GLU A 36 -8.22 -12.08 -27.72
C GLU A 36 -6.95 -11.45 -27.14
N ARG A 37 -6.03 -12.30 -26.66
CA ARG A 37 -4.69 -11.97 -26.14
C ARG A 37 -3.71 -13.07 -26.56
N GLU A 38 -2.41 -12.83 -26.42
CA GLU A 38 -1.35 -13.77 -26.87
C GLU A 38 -1.51 -15.21 -26.35
N SER A 39 -1.93 -15.38 -25.09
CA SER A 39 -2.06 -16.67 -24.41
C SER A 39 -3.51 -17.13 -24.16
N ARG A 40 -4.52 -16.29 -24.47
CA ARG A 40 -5.95 -16.61 -24.24
C ARG A 40 -6.89 -15.95 -25.26
N SER A 41 -7.95 -16.65 -25.64
CA SER A 41 -9.06 -16.05 -26.42
C SER A 41 -10.43 -16.54 -25.97
N VAL A 42 -11.45 -15.70 -26.16
CA VAL A 42 -12.84 -15.93 -25.75
C VAL A 42 -13.76 -15.65 -26.94
N TRP A 43 -14.58 -16.63 -27.28
CA TRP A 43 -15.43 -16.62 -28.47
C TRP A 43 -16.88 -16.90 -28.11
N LEU A 44 -17.80 -16.18 -28.74
CA LEU A 44 -19.21 -16.50 -28.75
C LEU A 44 -19.46 -17.55 -29.83
N LEU A 45 -20.13 -18.63 -29.45
CA LEU A 45 -20.50 -19.75 -30.31
C LEU A 45 -22.02 -19.88 -30.42
N ARG A 46 -22.49 -20.42 -31.54
CA ARG A 46 -23.85 -20.92 -31.73
C ARG A 46 -23.84 -22.43 -31.83
N ARG A 47 -24.63 -23.10 -30.99
CA ARG A 47 -24.87 -24.54 -31.11
C ARG A 47 -25.68 -24.80 -32.38
N ARG A 48 -25.21 -25.73 -33.22
CA ARG A 48 -25.76 -25.95 -34.56
C ARG A 48 -27.19 -26.51 -34.56
N CYS A 49 -27.58 -27.27 -33.53
CA CYS A 49 -28.89 -27.92 -33.52
C CYS A 49 -30.06 -26.97 -33.19
N ASP A 50 -29.81 -25.89 -32.46
CA ASP A 50 -30.88 -25.02 -31.93
C ASP A 50 -30.50 -23.54 -31.78
N GLU A 51 -29.33 -23.12 -32.26
CA GLU A 51 -28.84 -21.74 -32.19
C GLU A 51 -28.62 -21.20 -30.77
N ALA A 52 -28.60 -22.07 -29.76
CA ALA A 52 -28.33 -21.67 -28.40
C ALA A 52 -26.92 -21.06 -28.29
N PRO A 53 -26.76 -19.91 -27.61
CA PRO A 53 -25.48 -19.25 -27.45
C PRO A 53 -24.61 -19.97 -26.40
N TYR A 54 -23.33 -20.13 -26.72
CA TYR A 54 -22.30 -20.69 -25.85
C TYR A 54 -21.06 -19.82 -25.90
N VAL A 55 -20.19 -19.96 -24.90
CA VAL A 55 -18.89 -19.28 -24.85
C VAL A 55 -17.79 -20.33 -24.90
N LEU A 56 -16.80 -20.10 -25.76
CA LEU A 56 -15.57 -20.88 -25.83
C LEU A 56 -14.42 -20.05 -25.30
N LYS A 57 -13.75 -20.55 -24.26
CA LYS A 57 -12.42 -20.06 -23.84
C LYS A 57 -11.34 -20.99 -24.40
N ILE A 58 -10.25 -20.41 -24.88
CA ILE A 58 -9.07 -21.10 -25.40
C ILE A 58 -7.85 -20.56 -24.64
N ALA A 59 -7.03 -21.43 -24.05
CA ALA A 59 -5.79 -21.07 -23.35
C ALA A 59 -4.62 -21.92 -23.84
N ARG A 60 -3.45 -21.30 -24.04
CA ARG A 60 -2.19 -21.98 -24.40
C ARG A 60 -1.33 -22.26 -23.16
N GLU A 61 -0.25 -23.04 -23.31
CA GLU A 61 0.68 -23.36 -22.22
C GLU A 61 1.21 -22.10 -21.51
N GLY A 62 1.24 -22.13 -20.17
CA GLY A 62 1.52 -20.96 -19.32
C GLY A 62 0.34 -20.00 -19.09
N GLY A 63 -0.82 -20.25 -19.73
CA GLY A 63 -2.06 -19.48 -19.57
C GLY A 63 -2.97 -19.90 -18.40
N GLU A 64 -4.26 -19.55 -18.49
CA GLU A 64 -5.30 -19.87 -17.49
C GLU A 64 -5.54 -21.38 -17.35
N ASP A 65 -5.79 -21.85 -16.12
CA ASP A 65 -6.16 -23.24 -15.84
C ASP A 65 -7.66 -23.48 -16.10
N LEU A 66 -8.00 -23.63 -17.38
CA LEU A 66 -9.38 -23.85 -17.81
C LEU A 66 -9.96 -25.22 -17.36
N GLU A 67 -9.10 -26.19 -17.03
CA GLU A 67 -9.54 -27.48 -16.52
C GLU A 67 -10.03 -27.35 -15.07
N GLU A 68 -9.37 -26.53 -14.25
CA GLU A 68 -9.87 -26.19 -12.91
C GLU A 68 -11.16 -25.36 -12.97
N GLU A 69 -11.24 -24.38 -13.88
CA GLU A 69 -12.48 -23.62 -14.10
C GLU A 69 -13.65 -24.56 -14.48
N PHE A 70 -13.42 -25.54 -15.35
CA PHE A 70 -14.41 -26.56 -15.69
C PHE A 70 -14.91 -27.35 -14.46
N ARG A 71 -13.99 -27.79 -13.59
CA ARG A 71 -14.34 -28.53 -12.37
C ARG A 71 -15.17 -27.69 -11.42
N LEU A 72 -14.77 -26.43 -11.18
CA LEU A 72 -15.49 -25.50 -10.33
C LEU A 72 -16.90 -25.25 -10.86
N LEU A 73 -17.05 -24.85 -12.14
CA LEU A 73 -18.36 -24.59 -12.74
C LEU A 73 -19.28 -25.83 -12.69
N THR A 74 -18.72 -27.03 -12.84
CA THR A 74 -19.47 -28.28 -12.70
C THR A 74 -19.98 -28.48 -11.28
N GLN A 75 -19.17 -28.16 -10.26
CA GLN A 75 -19.54 -28.26 -8.84
C GLN A 75 -20.64 -27.26 -8.43
N LEU A 76 -20.69 -26.08 -9.06
CA LEU A 76 -21.68 -25.05 -8.77
C LEU A 76 -23.10 -25.41 -9.26
N TYR A 77 -23.22 -26.42 -10.13
CA TYR A 77 -24.50 -26.91 -10.63
C TYR A 77 -25.08 -28.01 -9.71
N PRO A 78 -26.40 -28.00 -9.40
CA PRO A 78 -27.44 -27.08 -9.87
C PRO A 78 -27.65 -25.83 -9.01
N ALA A 79 -26.90 -25.68 -7.90
CA ALA A 79 -27.16 -24.66 -6.87
C ALA A 79 -27.21 -23.22 -7.43
N LEU A 80 -26.34 -22.89 -8.38
CA LEU A 80 -26.23 -21.56 -8.99
C LEU A 80 -26.68 -21.52 -10.46
N ALA A 81 -27.52 -22.46 -10.89
CA ALA A 81 -28.02 -22.51 -12.26
C ALA A 81 -28.69 -21.17 -12.66
N GLY A 82 -28.29 -20.64 -13.82
CA GLY A 82 -28.79 -19.35 -14.31
C GLY A 82 -28.16 -18.11 -13.67
N ARG A 83 -27.24 -18.29 -12.72
CA ARG A 83 -26.42 -17.20 -12.12
C ARG A 83 -24.92 -17.36 -12.41
N VAL A 84 -24.48 -18.55 -12.79
CA VAL A 84 -23.13 -18.82 -13.29
C VAL A 84 -23.21 -19.67 -14.57
N PRO A 85 -22.19 -19.62 -15.45
CA PRO A 85 -22.12 -20.50 -16.62
C PRO A 85 -22.15 -21.98 -16.25
N LEU A 86 -22.92 -22.77 -17.00
CA LEU A 86 -22.84 -24.22 -16.95
C LEU A 86 -21.67 -24.69 -17.82
N ALA A 87 -20.75 -25.45 -17.24
CA ALA A 87 -19.70 -26.13 -17.99
C ALA A 87 -20.32 -27.18 -18.93
N ALA A 88 -20.01 -27.09 -20.22
CA ALA A 88 -20.54 -27.99 -21.25
C ALA A 88 -19.50 -29.00 -21.72
N ASP A 89 -18.26 -28.55 -21.96
CA ASP A 89 -17.16 -29.43 -22.38
C ASP A 89 -15.80 -28.81 -22.03
N CYS A 90 -14.80 -29.65 -21.76
CA CYS A 90 -13.41 -29.21 -21.60
C CYS A 90 -12.44 -30.31 -22.05
N PHE A 91 -11.44 -29.94 -22.84
CA PHE A 91 -10.40 -30.87 -23.29
C PHE A 91 -9.12 -30.14 -23.70
N ARG A 92 -8.03 -30.89 -23.71
CA ARG A 92 -6.72 -30.45 -24.18
C ARG A 92 -6.42 -31.10 -25.52
N GLN A 93 -5.84 -30.32 -26.43
CA GLN A 93 -5.28 -30.78 -27.68
C GLN A 93 -3.94 -30.08 -27.89
N GLU A 94 -2.87 -30.87 -28.01
CA GLU A 94 -1.49 -30.36 -28.01
C GLU A 94 -1.24 -29.49 -26.76
N GLU A 95 -0.74 -28.27 -26.93
CA GLU A 95 -0.47 -27.29 -25.86
C GLU A 95 -1.65 -26.34 -25.59
N THR A 96 -2.83 -26.61 -26.16
CA THR A 96 -4.01 -25.75 -26.04
C THR A 96 -5.16 -26.44 -25.29
N VAL A 97 -5.74 -25.73 -24.32
CA VAL A 97 -6.93 -26.15 -23.57
C VAL A 97 -8.15 -25.37 -24.05
N TYR A 98 -9.25 -26.09 -24.23
CA TYR A 98 -10.53 -25.54 -24.67
C TYR A 98 -11.59 -25.76 -23.59
N LEU A 99 -12.37 -24.72 -23.26
CA LEU A 99 -13.50 -24.78 -22.34
C LEU A 99 -14.74 -24.19 -23.00
N VAL A 100 -15.76 -25.03 -23.19
CA VAL A 100 -17.09 -24.62 -23.66
C VAL A 100 -18.04 -24.52 -22.46
N ARG A 101 -18.72 -23.39 -22.34
CA ARG A 101 -19.68 -23.11 -21.26
C ARG A 101 -20.92 -22.38 -21.78
N SER A 102 -22.04 -22.47 -21.08
CA SER A 102 -23.27 -21.78 -21.48
C SER A 102 -23.07 -20.27 -21.46
N TYR A 103 -23.67 -19.57 -22.43
CA TYR A 103 -23.76 -18.11 -22.37
C TYR A 103 -24.76 -17.68 -21.29
N LEU A 104 -24.38 -16.71 -20.45
CA LEU A 104 -25.26 -16.11 -19.46
C LEU A 104 -25.98 -14.91 -20.09
N PRO A 105 -27.32 -14.92 -20.24
CA PRO A 105 -28.05 -13.85 -20.91
C PRO A 105 -27.98 -12.52 -20.14
N GLY A 106 -27.59 -11.45 -20.82
CA GLY A 106 -27.55 -10.11 -20.23
C GLY A 106 -26.43 -9.25 -20.81
N GLN A 107 -26.14 -8.16 -20.12
CA GLN A 107 -24.98 -7.30 -20.40
C GLN A 107 -24.10 -7.18 -19.15
N SER A 108 -22.81 -6.90 -19.32
CA SER A 108 -21.93 -6.63 -18.18
C SER A 108 -22.39 -5.39 -17.41
N LEU A 109 -22.05 -5.33 -16.13
CA LEU A 109 -22.35 -4.17 -15.29
C LEU A 109 -21.64 -2.91 -15.83
N THR A 110 -20.44 -3.05 -16.40
CA THR A 110 -19.75 -1.97 -17.12
C THR A 110 -20.66 -1.37 -18.20
N ARG A 111 -21.15 -2.22 -19.11
CA ARG A 111 -21.99 -1.80 -20.23
C ARG A 111 -23.37 -1.30 -19.79
N TYR A 112 -23.88 -1.82 -18.67
CA TYR A 112 -25.11 -1.31 -18.08
C TYR A 112 -24.91 0.15 -17.63
N LEU A 113 -23.86 0.44 -16.87
CA LEU A 113 -23.56 1.77 -16.35
C LEU A 113 -23.11 2.77 -17.43
N ASP A 114 -22.41 2.32 -18.46
CA ASP A 114 -22.10 3.17 -19.64
C ASP A 114 -23.37 3.73 -20.30
N ARG A 115 -24.48 3.00 -20.21
CA ARG A 115 -25.78 3.38 -20.81
C ARG A 115 -26.69 4.12 -19.84
N THR A 116 -26.66 3.77 -18.56
CA THR A 116 -27.60 4.30 -17.56
C THR A 116 -27.00 5.42 -16.71
N GLY A 117 -25.67 5.56 -16.70
CA GLY A 117 -24.95 6.37 -15.72
C GLY A 117 -24.89 5.72 -14.33
N PRO A 118 -24.28 6.41 -13.35
CA PRO A 118 -24.20 5.94 -11.96
C PRO A 118 -25.56 5.65 -11.34
N CYS A 119 -25.60 4.65 -10.46
CA CYS A 119 -26.80 4.23 -9.74
C CYS A 119 -27.14 5.18 -8.59
N ASP A 120 -28.42 5.24 -8.24
CA ASP A 120 -28.85 5.80 -6.96
C ASP A 120 -28.60 4.80 -5.79
N GLU A 121 -28.72 5.30 -4.56
CA GLU A 121 -28.50 4.48 -3.36
C GLU A 121 -29.42 3.25 -3.31
N ALA A 122 -30.67 3.37 -3.73
CA ALA A 122 -31.63 2.27 -3.70
C ALA A 122 -31.23 1.13 -4.65
N SER A 123 -30.85 1.47 -5.89
CA SER A 123 -30.42 0.53 -6.91
C SER A 123 -29.08 -0.12 -6.55
N CYS A 124 -28.12 0.67 -6.03
CA CYS A 124 -26.85 0.17 -5.52
C CYS A 124 -27.06 -0.85 -4.38
N ARG A 125 -27.92 -0.53 -3.40
CA ARG A 125 -28.26 -1.47 -2.32
C ARG A 125 -28.91 -2.74 -2.84
N GLN A 126 -29.88 -2.62 -3.75
CA GLN A 126 -30.57 -3.79 -4.31
C GLN A 126 -29.59 -4.72 -5.05
N MET A 127 -28.70 -4.14 -5.87
CA MET A 127 -27.67 -4.88 -6.59
C MET A 127 -26.68 -5.54 -5.63
N GLY A 128 -26.20 -4.81 -4.63
CA GLY A 128 -25.33 -5.35 -3.58
C GLY A 128 -25.97 -6.53 -2.84
N LEU A 129 -27.25 -6.43 -2.48
CA LEU A 129 -27.98 -7.53 -1.83
C LEU A 129 -28.12 -8.78 -2.72
N LYS A 130 -28.33 -8.61 -4.03
CA LYS A 130 -28.38 -9.74 -4.98
C LYS A 130 -27.01 -10.41 -5.13
N LEU A 131 -25.93 -9.62 -5.25
CA LEU A 131 -24.56 -10.11 -5.35
C LEU A 131 -24.12 -10.83 -4.06
N LEU A 132 -24.40 -10.25 -2.88
CA LEU A 132 -24.13 -10.89 -1.60
C LEU A 132 -24.86 -12.21 -1.43
N SER A 133 -26.07 -12.33 -1.96
CA SER A 133 -26.80 -13.61 -1.94
C SER A 133 -26.14 -14.69 -2.80
N LEU A 134 -25.38 -14.31 -3.83
CA LEU A 134 -24.61 -15.23 -4.67
C LEU A 134 -23.30 -15.59 -3.96
N LEU A 135 -22.56 -14.60 -3.46
CA LEU A 135 -21.32 -14.81 -2.70
C LEU A 135 -21.53 -15.67 -1.45
N ASP A 136 -22.58 -15.41 -0.67
CA ASP A 136 -22.95 -16.20 0.52
C ASP A 136 -23.20 -17.68 0.18
N GLN A 137 -23.66 -17.99 -1.04
CA GLN A 137 -23.80 -19.39 -1.48
C GLN A 137 -22.46 -20.01 -1.84
N LEU A 138 -21.56 -19.27 -2.49
CA LEU A 138 -20.20 -19.73 -2.81
C LEU A 138 -19.37 -19.98 -1.55
N HIS A 139 -19.42 -19.05 -0.59
CA HIS A 139 -18.65 -19.11 0.66
C HIS A 139 -19.13 -20.22 1.61
N ARG A 140 -20.38 -20.68 1.46
CA ARG A 140 -20.94 -21.79 2.26
C ARG A 140 -20.72 -23.18 1.67
N MET A 141 -20.09 -23.28 0.49
CA MET A 141 -19.74 -24.57 -0.07
C MET A 141 -18.66 -25.23 0.81
N ASP A 142 -18.55 -26.55 0.73
CA ASP A 142 -17.51 -27.30 1.44
C ASP A 142 -16.62 -28.01 0.41
N PRO A 143 -15.37 -27.54 0.21
CA PRO A 143 -14.76 -26.34 0.82
C PRO A 143 -15.31 -25.02 0.25
N PRO A 144 -15.19 -23.88 0.98
CA PRO A 144 -15.63 -22.56 0.51
C PRO A 144 -14.98 -22.15 -0.79
N ILE A 145 -15.75 -21.59 -1.73
CA ILE A 145 -15.24 -21.08 -3.00
C ILE A 145 -15.10 -19.57 -2.93
N ILE A 146 -13.87 -19.07 -3.05
CA ILE A 146 -13.55 -17.63 -3.10
C ILE A 146 -13.33 -17.24 -4.56
N HIS A 147 -14.06 -16.24 -5.06
CA HIS A 147 -14.06 -15.87 -6.48
C HIS A 147 -12.81 -15.07 -6.90
N ARG A 148 -12.35 -14.12 -6.07
CA ARG A 148 -11.12 -13.32 -6.22
C ARG A 148 -11.04 -12.36 -7.43
N ASP A 149 -12.10 -12.22 -8.21
CA ASP A 149 -12.14 -11.31 -9.39
C ASP A 149 -13.53 -10.66 -9.55
N ILE A 150 -14.10 -10.20 -8.44
CA ILE A 150 -15.37 -9.47 -8.45
C ILE A 150 -15.13 -8.06 -8.99
N LYS A 151 -15.60 -7.81 -10.20
CA LYS A 151 -15.50 -6.50 -10.87
C LYS A 151 -16.66 -6.31 -11.86
N PRO A 152 -16.94 -5.07 -12.29
CA PRO A 152 -18.05 -4.78 -13.20
C PRO A 152 -18.08 -5.61 -14.49
N ASP A 153 -16.93 -5.94 -15.08
CA ASP A 153 -16.86 -6.70 -16.32
C ASP A 153 -17.29 -8.17 -16.16
N ASN A 154 -17.11 -8.73 -14.96
CA ASN A 154 -17.43 -10.11 -14.64
C ASN A 154 -18.84 -10.29 -14.08
N ILE A 155 -19.56 -9.19 -13.82
CA ILE A 155 -20.93 -9.20 -13.33
C ILE A 155 -21.88 -9.00 -14.52
N ILE A 156 -22.81 -9.95 -14.73
CA ILE A 156 -23.85 -9.86 -15.74
C ILE A 156 -25.17 -9.44 -15.12
N ILE A 157 -25.78 -8.41 -15.69
CA ILE A 157 -27.14 -7.99 -15.40
C ILE A 157 -28.07 -8.64 -16.42
N GLY A 158 -28.88 -9.58 -15.95
CA GLY A 158 -29.87 -10.30 -16.73
C GLY A 158 -31.09 -9.45 -17.09
N PRO A 159 -31.92 -9.92 -18.05
CA PRO A 159 -33.09 -9.17 -18.52
C PRO A 159 -34.11 -8.87 -17.42
N ASP A 160 -34.23 -9.74 -16.42
CA ASP A 160 -35.14 -9.58 -15.27
C ASP A 160 -34.48 -8.81 -14.10
N GLY A 161 -33.30 -8.22 -14.33
CA GLY A 161 -32.52 -7.48 -13.33
C GLY A 161 -31.81 -8.38 -12.33
N ASP A 162 -31.77 -9.69 -12.55
CA ASP A 162 -30.94 -10.62 -11.78
C ASP A 162 -29.46 -10.48 -12.12
N VAL A 163 -28.61 -10.90 -11.18
CA VAL A 163 -27.15 -10.78 -11.30
C VAL A 163 -26.52 -12.16 -11.38
N GLY A 164 -25.46 -12.27 -12.18
CA GLY A 164 -24.64 -13.47 -12.25
C GLY A 164 -23.16 -13.15 -12.50
N LEU A 165 -22.32 -14.17 -12.36
CA LEU A 165 -20.85 -14.07 -12.47
C LEU A 165 -20.33 -14.98 -13.57
N ILE A 166 -19.40 -14.49 -14.40
CA ILE A 166 -18.94 -15.18 -15.61
C ILE A 166 -17.44 -15.50 -15.67
N ASP A 167 -16.64 -15.31 -14.63
CA ASP A 167 -15.21 -15.61 -14.70
C ASP A 167 -14.66 -16.23 -13.41
N PHE A 168 -14.37 -17.53 -13.45
CA PHE A 168 -13.85 -18.30 -12.32
C PHE A 168 -12.38 -18.71 -12.51
N GLY A 169 -11.67 -18.12 -13.48
CA GLY A 169 -10.30 -18.52 -13.86
C GLY A 169 -9.24 -18.34 -12.76
N ILE A 170 -9.51 -17.52 -11.74
CA ILE A 170 -8.66 -17.37 -10.54
C ILE A 170 -9.38 -17.71 -9.23
N ALA A 171 -10.58 -18.28 -9.32
CA ALA A 171 -11.32 -18.73 -8.14
C ALA A 171 -10.59 -19.91 -7.48
N ARG A 172 -10.64 -19.99 -6.15
CA ARG A 172 -10.02 -21.09 -5.40
C ARG A 172 -10.93 -21.59 -4.30
N GLN A 173 -10.76 -22.86 -3.99
CA GLN A 173 -11.24 -23.46 -2.75
C GLN A 173 -10.34 -23.04 -1.58
N TYR A 174 -10.95 -22.62 -0.48
CA TYR A 174 -10.22 -22.29 0.75
C TYR A 174 -9.52 -23.52 1.33
N LYS A 175 -8.27 -23.37 1.82
CA LYS A 175 -7.44 -24.47 2.35
C LYS A 175 -6.81 -24.08 3.71
N PRO A 176 -7.22 -24.66 4.85
CA PRO A 176 -6.86 -24.16 6.19
C PRO A 176 -5.38 -24.27 6.63
N HIS A 177 -4.46 -24.75 5.78
CA HIS A 177 -3.06 -25.04 6.14
C HIS A 177 -2.03 -24.59 5.08
N ARG A 178 -2.23 -23.41 4.49
CA ARG A 178 -1.30 -22.87 3.49
C ARG A 178 -0.88 -21.46 3.87
N ASP A 179 0.41 -21.27 4.10
CA ASP A 179 0.96 -20.03 4.69
C ASP A 179 0.92 -18.81 3.74
N SER A 180 0.72 -19.00 2.43
CA SER A 180 0.51 -17.90 1.47
C SER A 180 0.03 -18.37 0.08
N ASP A 181 -0.59 -17.46 -0.68
CA ASP A 181 -0.97 -17.66 -2.08
C ASP A 181 0.14 -17.18 -3.04
N THR A 182 0.79 -18.12 -3.73
CA THR A 182 2.02 -17.91 -4.55
C THR A 182 1.83 -17.24 -5.92
N ARG A 183 0.69 -16.59 -6.21
CA ARG A 183 0.43 -15.91 -7.49
C ARG A 183 -0.29 -14.58 -7.27
N ILE A 184 0.39 -13.47 -7.55
CA ILE A 184 -0.14 -12.10 -7.54
C ILE A 184 -1.05 -11.94 -8.76
N MET A 185 -2.38 -11.97 -8.60
CA MET A 185 -3.33 -11.89 -9.73
C MET A 185 -4.67 -11.26 -9.34
N GLY A 186 -5.07 -10.25 -10.11
CA GLY A 186 -6.35 -9.53 -10.06
C GLY A 186 -6.31 -8.29 -10.97
N SER A 187 -7.47 -7.70 -11.30
CA SER A 187 -7.50 -6.35 -11.91
C SER A 187 -7.10 -5.32 -10.86
N SER A 188 -6.06 -4.51 -11.14
CA SER A 188 -5.33 -3.70 -10.14
C SER A 188 -6.19 -2.81 -9.23
N VAL A 189 -7.37 -2.39 -9.72
CA VAL A 189 -8.24 -1.42 -9.04
C VAL A 189 -9.32 -2.02 -8.11
N THR A 190 -9.62 -3.32 -8.22
CA THR A 190 -10.66 -3.98 -7.39
C THR A 190 -10.14 -5.15 -6.56
N ALA A 191 -8.90 -5.58 -6.81
CA ALA A 191 -8.26 -6.63 -6.05
C ALA A 191 -8.04 -6.19 -4.59
N ALA A 192 -8.34 -7.08 -3.66
CA ALA A 192 -8.09 -6.83 -2.26
C ALA A 192 -6.58 -6.86 -1.97
N PRO A 193 -6.05 -6.03 -1.05
CA PRO A 193 -4.63 -5.97 -0.71
C PRO A 193 -3.95 -7.32 -0.45
N GLU A 194 -4.65 -8.25 0.23
CA GLU A 194 -4.12 -9.58 0.53
C GLU A 194 -3.84 -10.44 -0.73
N GLN A 195 -4.44 -10.12 -1.89
CA GLN A 195 -4.18 -10.80 -3.16
C GLN A 195 -2.76 -10.53 -3.71
N TYR A 196 -2.04 -9.55 -3.15
CA TYR A 196 -0.66 -9.20 -3.52
C TYR A 196 0.40 -9.92 -2.67
N GLY A 197 0.00 -10.84 -1.79
CA GLY A 197 0.92 -11.79 -1.13
C GLY A 197 1.08 -11.63 0.40
N PHE A 198 0.30 -10.75 1.03
CA PHE A 198 0.43 -10.42 2.45
C PHE A 198 -0.30 -11.39 3.40
N ALA A 199 -1.32 -12.13 2.93
CA ALA A 199 -2.07 -13.10 3.72
C ALA A 199 -2.79 -14.13 2.84
N GLN A 200 -3.32 -15.20 3.44
CA GLN A 200 -4.21 -16.12 2.74
C GLN A 200 -5.55 -15.43 2.44
N THR A 201 -5.97 -15.44 1.17
CA THR A 201 -7.29 -14.91 0.79
C THR A 201 -8.43 -15.80 1.29
N ASP A 202 -9.47 -15.16 1.82
CA ASP A 202 -10.68 -15.80 2.31
C ASP A 202 -11.94 -15.06 1.79
N GLU A 203 -13.11 -15.34 2.35
CA GLU A 203 -14.37 -14.72 1.91
C GLU A 203 -14.36 -13.19 1.93
N ARG A 204 -13.54 -12.57 2.80
CA ARG A 204 -13.42 -11.11 2.95
C ARG A 204 -12.75 -10.45 1.75
N THR A 205 -12.00 -11.22 0.95
CA THR A 205 -11.45 -10.78 -0.34
C THR A 205 -12.55 -10.45 -1.34
N ASP A 206 -13.58 -11.30 -1.45
CA ASP A 206 -14.71 -11.05 -2.34
C ASP A 206 -15.58 -9.88 -1.85
N LEU A 207 -15.66 -9.66 -0.53
CA LEU A 207 -16.42 -8.55 0.05
C LEU A 207 -15.75 -7.19 -0.19
N TYR A 208 -14.41 -7.14 -0.18
CA TYR A 208 -13.65 -5.96 -0.59
C TYR A 208 -13.92 -5.61 -2.06
N ALA A 209 -13.76 -6.60 -2.94
CA ALA A 209 -13.93 -6.41 -4.37
C ALA A 209 -15.37 -6.01 -4.72
N LEU A 210 -16.37 -6.55 -3.99
CA LEU A 210 -17.74 -6.09 -4.06
C LEU A 210 -17.91 -4.64 -3.56
N GLY A 211 -17.29 -4.28 -2.45
CA GLY A 211 -17.30 -2.91 -1.92
C GLY A 211 -16.78 -1.89 -2.94
N ALA A 212 -15.62 -2.17 -3.55
CA ALA A 212 -15.02 -1.33 -4.59
C ALA A 212 -15.92 -1.24 -5.84
N THR A 213 -16.52 -2.37 -6.24
CA THR A 213 -17.51 -2.41 -7.34
C THR A 213 -18.73 -1.55 -7.03
N LEU A 214 -19.26 -1.59 -5.80
CA LEU A 214 -20.43 -0.79 -5.41
C LEU A 214 -20.10 0.70 -5.33
N ILE A 215 -18.91 1.08 -4.87
CA ILE A 215 -18.42 2.47 -4.94
C ILE A 215 -18.42 2.93 -6.39
N TRP A 216 -17.80 2.16 -7.29
CA TRP A 216 -17.77 2.49 -8.72
C TRP A 216 -19.18 2.64 -9.30
N THR A 217 -20.16 1.82 -8.88
CA THR A 217 -21.54 1.96 -9.37
C THR A 217 -22.21 3.25 -8.95
N LEU A 218 -21.81 3.84 -7.81
CA LEU A 218 -22.37 5.10 -7.29
C LEU A 218 -21.68 6.33 -7.87
N THR A 219 -20.40 6.22 -8.20
CA THR A 219 -19.53 7.37 -8.50
C THR A 219 -19.06 7.40 -9.96
N GLY A 220 -19.04 6.25 -10.65
CA GLY A 220 -18.35 6.06 -11.92
C GLY A 220 -16.82 6.02 -11.80
N SER A 221 -16.27 6.07 -10.59
CA SER A 221 -14.83 6.15 -10.30
C SER A 221 -14.44 5.24 -9.13
N TYR A 222 -13.22 4.71 -9.15
CA TYR A 222 -12.65 3.95 -8.02
C TYR A 222 -11.97 4.84 -6.98
N ASP A 223 -11.93 6.14 -7.22
CA ASP A 223 -11.34 7.13 -6.32
C ASP A 223 -12.13 7.26 -4.99
N ARG A 224 -11.39 7.40 -3.89
CA ARG A 224 -11.94 7.50 -2.54
C ARG A 224 -12.66 8.83 -2.31
N ASP A 225 -12.16 9.93 -2.87
CA ASP A 225 -12.78 11.26 -2.73
C ASP A 225 -14.14 11.31 -3.44
N SER A 226 -14.28 10.54 -4.52
CA SER A 226 -15.53 10.39 -5.25
C SER A 226 -16.66 9.79 -4.41
N LEU A 227 -16.39 8.90 -3.44
CA LEU A 227 -17.41 8.38 -2.51
C LEU A 227 -17.86 9.46 -1.52
N GLU A 228 -16.95 10.32 -1.08
CA GLU A 228 -17.27 11.42 -0.17
C GLU A 228 -18.13 12.48 -0.85
N ALA A 229 -17.88 12.74 -2.13
CA ALA A 229 -18.71 13.61 -2.96
C ALA A 229 -20.09 12.98 -3.33
N ALA A 230 -20.22 11.65 -3.26
CA ALA A 230 -21.45 10.97 -3.69
C ALA A 230 -22.69 11.37 -2.85
N PRO A 231 -23.85 11.63 -3.46
CA PRO A 231 -25.07 12.07 -2.79
C PRO A 231 -25.84 10.91 -2.13
N VAL A 232 -25.15 10.11 -1.31
CA VAL A 232 -25.70 8.94 -0.60
C VAL A 232 -25.59 9.08 0.91
N SER A 233 -26.37 8.30 1.65
CA SER A 233 -26.42 8.35 3.11
C SER A 233 -25.06 8.09 3.76
N ARG A 234 -24.78 8.77 4.88
CA ARG A 234 -23.58 8.51 5.71
C ARG A 234 -23.50 7.03 6.13
N GLN A 235 -24.65 6.38 6.30
CA GLN A 235 -24.72 4.96 6.60
C GLN A 235 -24.19 4.11 5.45
N LEU A 236 -24.58 4.37 4.19
CA LEU A 236 -24.05 3.63 3.05
C LEU A 236 -22.56 3.86 2.89
N LYS A 237 -22.09 5.11 3.02
CA LYS A 237 -20.65 5.43 2.99
C LYS A 237 -19.87 4.65 4.04
N GLY A 238 -20.35 4.64 5.28
CA GLY A 238 -19.72 3.87 6.36
C GLY A 238 -19.70 2.35 6.09
N VAL A 239 -20.77 1.81 5.51
CA VAL A 239 -20.81 0.39 5.11
C VAL A 239 -19.78 0.11 4.02
N LEU A 240 -19.72 0.93 2.97
CA LEU A 240 -18.78 0.74 1.85
C LEU A 240 -17.33 0.93 2.27
N ARG A 241 -17.00 1.94 3.09
CA ARG A 241 -15.65 2.13 3.67
C ARG A 241 -15.21 0.90 4.48
N LYS A 242 -16.12 0.35 5.28
CA LYS A 242 -15.85 -0.88 6.02
C LYS A 242 -15.64 -2.09 5.09
N CYS A 243 -16.34 -2.17 3.96
CA CYS A 243 -16.10 -3.25 2.98
C CYS A 243 -14.72 -3.14 2.35
N THR A 244 -14.28 -1.92 2.03
CA THR A 244 -13.02 -1.64 1.35
C THR A 244 -11.89 -1.25 2.30
N ALA A 245 -11.95 -1.67 3.56
CA ALA A 245 -10.86 -1.48 4.51
C ALA A 245 -9.62 -2.26 4.03
N PHE A 246 -8.43 -1.73 4.28
CA PHE A 246 -7.18 -2.35 3.81
C PHE A 246 -7.00 -3.72 4.46
N SER A 247 -7.11 -3.79 5.78
CA SER A 247 -7.01 -5.02 6.57
C SER A 247 -8.30 -5.86 6.54
N PRO A 248 -8.23 -7.18 6.27
CA PRO A 248 -9.43 -8.04 6.22
C PRO A 248 -10.25 -8.06 7.52
N GLU A 249 -9.61 -7.98 8.69
CA GLU A 249 -10.23 -7.99 10.03
C GLU A 249 -11.19 -6.81 10.27
N ASP A 250 -10.92 -5.67 9.65
CA ASP A 250 -11.78 -4.50 9.72
C ASP A 250 -13.01 -4.60 8.82
N ARG A 251 -13.02 -5.57 7.91
CA ARG A 251 -14.14 -5.79 6.99
C ARG A 251 -15.29 -6.52 7.67
N TYR A 252 -16.39 -6.68 6.94
CA TYR A 252 -17.43 -7.58 7.39
C TYR A 252 -16.89 -9.02 7.34
N PRO A 253 -17.07 -9.82 8.40
CA PRO A 253 -16.48 -11.15 8.47
C PRO A 253 -17.13 -12.14 7.50
N THR A 254 -18.38 -11.86 7.07
CA THR A 254 -19.15 -12.74 6.17
C THR A 254 -20.07 -11.95 5.24
N ALA A 255 -20.44 -12.55 4.10
CA ALA A 255 -21.42 -11.98 3.19
C ALA A 255 -22.78 -11.71 3.88
N ALA A 256 -23.17 -12.55 4.85
CA ALA A 256 -24.38 -12.34 5.65
C ALA A 256 -24.28 -11.10 6.56
N ALA A 257 -23.14 -10.87 7.21
CA ALA A 257 -22.92 -9.69 8.05
C ALA A 257 -22.96 -8.39 7.23
N LEU A 258 -22.37 -8.40 6.03
CA LEU A 258 -22.46 -7.27 5.11
C LEU A 258 -23.90 -7.05 4.61
N LYS A 259 -24.64 -8.13 4.33
CA LYS A 259 -26.06 -8.04 3.94
C LYS A 259 -26.91 -7.33 5.00
N ASP A 260 -26.65 -7.57 6.28
CA ASP A 260 -27.33 -6.89 7.38
C ASP A 260 -26.96 -5.39 7.45
N GLY A 261 -25.69 -5.05 7.24
CA GLY A 261 -25.21 -3.66 7.16
C GLY A 261 -25.85 -2.88 6.01
N LEU A 262 -25.94 -3.49 4.82
CA LEU A 262 -26.62 -2.95 3.64
C LEU A 262 -28.16 -2.90 3.79
N GLY A 263 -28.75 -3.73 4.66
CA GLY A 263 -30.20 -3.83 4.89
C GLY A 263 -30.79 -2.81 5.87
N GLY A 264 -29.98 -2.09 6.65
CA GLY A 264 -30.40 -0.87 7.36
C GLY A 264 -31.30 -1.01 8.60
N LYS A 265 -31.28 -2.11 9.36
CA LYS A 265 -32.11 -2.22 10.58
C LYS A 265 -31.56 -1.37 11.75
N ALA A 266 -32.33 -0.35 12.16
CA ALA A 266 -32.05 0.55 13.28
C ALA A 266 -32.10 -0.14 14.66
N ARG A 267 -31.00 -0.10 15.43
CA ARG A 267 -30.95 -0.51 16.85
C ARG A 267 -31.38 0.62 17.79
N GLY A 268 -32.65 1.01 17.72
CA GLY A 268 -33.30 1.91 18.68
C GLY A 268 -34.09 1.15 19.73
N ARG A 269 -33.46 0.58 20.78
CA ARG A 269 -34.21 0.08 21.97
C ARG A 269 -33.43 -0.15 23.27
N GLN A 270 -32.08 -0.10 23.27
CA GLN A 270 -31.31 -0.33 24.51
C GLN A 270 -31.03 0.94 25.35
N ARG A 271 -31.31 2.15 24.82
CA ARG A 271 -31.08 3.44 25.48
C ARG A 271 -32.00 3.79 26.68
N LYS A 272 -32.93 2.92 27.10
CA LYS A 272 -33.91 3.26 28.15
C LYS A 272 -33.76 2.50 29.48
N LEU A 273 -32.84 1.54 29.60
CA LEU A 273 -32.66 0.81 30.87
C LEU A 273 -31.58 1.40 31.79
N LEU A 274 -30.57 2.10 31.26
CA LEU A 274 -29.45 2.61 32.08
C LEU A 274 -29.78 3.89 32.88
N ALA A 275 -30.77 4.68 32.45
CA ALA A 275 -31.12 5.94 33.11
C ALA A 275 -31.75 5.75 34.51
N ALA A 276 -32.20 4.55 34.86
CA ALA A 276 -32.80 4.26 36.15
C ALA A 276 -31.77 3.92 37.25
N VAL A 277 -30.54 3.56 36.89
CA VAL A 277 -29.51 3.10 37.85
C VAL A 277 -28.67 4.29 38.38
N CYS A 278 -28.53 5.36 37.60
CA CYS A 278 -27.75 6.55 38.00
C CYS A 278 -28.42 7.43 39.07
N ALA A 279 -29.71 7.24 39.37
CA ALA A 279 -30.43 8.08 40.32
C ALA A 279 -30.22 7.70 41.80
N LEU A 280 -29.65 6.53 42.10
CA LEU A 280 -29.47 6.06 43.48
C LEU A 280 -28.04 6.19 44.05
N ALA A 281 -27.04 6.48 43.22
CA ALA A 281 -25.64 6.53 43.66
C ALA A 281 -25.17 7.93 44.13
N LEU A 282 -26.00 8.97 43.96
CA LEU A 282 -25.63 10.37 44.21
C LEU A 282 -25.77 10.84 45.68
N CYS A 283 -25.95 9.94 46.66
CA CYS A 283 -26.22 10.35 48.05
C CYS A 283 -25.27 9.83 49.13
N LEU A 284 -24.15 9.17 48.81
CA LEU A 284 -23.22 8.75 49.86
C LEU A 284 -21.76 8.95 49.45
N GLY A 285 -21.08 9.91 50.11
CA GLY A 285 -19.63 9.77 50.34
C GLY A 285 -18.73 10.99 50.12
N ALA A 286 -19.13 12.19 50.54
CA ALA A 286 -18.15 13.25 50.83
C ALA A 286 -17.59 13.04 52.24
N ALA A 287 -16.40 12.45 52.37
CA ALA A 287 -15.43 12.62 53.48
C ALA A 287 -14.25 11.64 53.35
N GLY A 288 -13.01 12.15 53.29
CA GLY A 288 -11.80 11.36 53.57
C GLY A 288 -10.67 11.53 52.56
N ALA A 289 -9.88 12.60 52.70
CA ALA A 289 -8.54 12.70 52.14
C ALA A 289 -7.57 11.76 52.90
N VAL A 290 -6.50 11.35 52.22
CA VAL A 290 -5.40 10.44 52.63
C VAL A 290 -5.57 9.00 52.13
N ALA A 291 -5.25 8.76 50.84
CA ALA A 291 -4.56 7.58 50.28
C ALA A 291 -4.86 7.41 48.77
N LEU A 292 -4.25 8.18 47.86
CA LEU A 292 -4.54 8.01 46.42
C LEU A 292 -3.35 8.31 45.48
N PRO A 293 -2.61 7.27 45.04
CA PRO A 293 -2.03 7.21 43.70
C PRO A 293 -2.92 6.43 42.72
N ARG A 294 -4.05 5.86 43.18
CA ARG A 294 -4.91 4.95 42.40
C ARG A 294 -6.11 5.60 41.70
N MET A 295 -6.28 6.93 41.79
CA MET A 295 -7.48 7.62 41.24
C MET A 295 -7.29 8.30 39.89
N GLN A 296 -6.05 8.52 39.41
CA GLN A 296 -5.84 9.08 38.07
C GLN A 296 -6.02 8.03 36.97
N GLY A 297 -5.61 6.77 37.20
CA GLY A 297 -5.60 5.74 36.16
C GLY A 297 -6.97 5.45 35.52
N SER A 298 -8.06 5.63 36.25
CA SER A 298 -9.42 5.42 35.74
C SER A 298 -10.10 6.69 35.20
N GLN A 299 -9.42 7.84 35.22
CA GLN A 299 -9.97 9.05 34.59
C GLN A 299 -9.85 8.97 33.07
N PRO A 300 -10.88 9.37 32.31
CA PRO A 300 -10.79 9.50 30.86
C PRO A 300 -9.70 10.50 30.47
N VAL A 301 -8.95 10.18 29.43
CA VAL A 301 -7.97 11.06 28.80
C VAL A 301 -8.72 12.03 27.90
N GLU A 302 -8.36 13.31 27.99
CA GLU A 302 -8.79 14.33 27.03
C GLU A 302 -7.67 14.53 26.01
N PHE A 303 -7.95 14.22 24.75
CA PHE A 303 -6.97 14.38 23.67
C PHE A 303 -7.10 15.78 23.07
N SER A 304 -5.97 16.50 23.02
CA SER A 304 -5.86 17.79 22.34
C SER A 304 -5.72 17.66 20.82
N SER A 305 -5.36 16.47 20.33
CA SER A 305 -5.18 16.13 18.91
C SER A 305 -6.01 14.89 18.56
N TYR A 306 -6.75 14.97 17.44
CA TYR A 306 -7.50 13.85 16.91
C TYR A 306 -6.57 12.78 16.33
N CYS A 307 -5.47 13.17 15.66
CA CYS A 307 -4.51 12.20 15.13
C CYS A 307 -3.81 11.42 16.26
N LEU A 308 -3.48 12.10 17.37
CA LEU A 308 -2.90 11.43 18.54
C LEU A 308 -3.90 10.47 19.20
N GLU A 309 -5.18 10.84 19.29
CA GLU A 309 -6.22 9.91 19.75
C GLU A 309 -6.32 8.67 18.85
N LEU A 310 -6.31 8.85 17.52
CA LEU A 310 -6.33 7.75 16.57
C LEU A 310 -5.13 6.82 16.73
N ALA A 311 -3.91 7.37 16.83
CA ALA A 311 -2.70 6.58 17.01
C ALA A 311 -2.71 5.78 18.32
N VAL A 312 -3.17 6.39 19.42
CA VAL A 312 -3.32 5.69 20.70
C VAL A 312 -4.39 4.59 20.61
N ARG A 313 -5.51 4.85 19.93
CA ARG A 313 -6.58 3.86 19.76
C ARG A 313 -6.15 2.68 18.90
N GLU A 314 -5.37 2.92 17.85
CA GLU A 314 -4.81 1.89 16.99
C GLU A 314 -3.86 0.98 17.79
N GLU A 315 -2.89 1.58 18.50
CA GLU A 315 -1.92 0.82 19.32
C GLU A 315 -2.61 -0.02 20.42
N LEU A 316 -3.73 0.48 20.97
CA LEU A 316 -4.50 -0.22 21.99
C LEU A 316 -5.53 -1.21 21.43
N ASP A 317 -5.66 -1.34 20.11
CA ASP A 317 -6.74 -2.09 19.43
C ASP A 317 -8.14 -1.74 19.99
N ARG A 318 -8.37 -0.43 20.18
CA ARG A 318 -9.55 0.10 20.88
C ARG A 318 -10.22 1.26 20.12
N PRO A 319 -10.93 0.94 19.03
CA PRO A 319 -11.52 1.96 18.15
C PRO A 319 -12.69 2.72 18.79
N LEU A 320 -13.29 2.20 19.87
CA LEU A 320 -14.43 2.80 20.56
C LEU A 320 -14.32 2.67 22.07
N GLY A 321 -14.97 3.61 22.78
CA GLY A 321 -14.99 3.66 24.24
C GLY A 321 -13.99 4.65 24.81
N GLU A 322 -14.10 4.89 26.11
CA GLU A 322 -13.22 5.82 26.83
C GLU A 322 -11.81 5.22 26.94
N ILE A 323 -10.80 6.02 26.59
CA ILE A 323 -9.39 5.76 26.91
C ILE A 323 -9.10 6.44 28.23
N THR A 324 -8.45 5.73 29.14
CA THR A 324 -8.09 6.21 30.48
C THR A 324 -6.58 6.34 30.62
N TYR A 325 -6.10 7.07 31.63
CA TYR A 325 -4.65 7.19 31.86
C TYR A 325 -3.97 5.83 32.14
N SER A 326 -4.71 4.85 32.68
CA SER A 326 -4.20 3.48 32.83
C SER A 326 -4.08 2.75 31.49
N ASP A 327 -4.87 3.12 30.50
CA ASP A 327 -4.75 2.55 29.16
C ASP A 327 -3.46 3.04 28.49
N LEU A 328 -3.04 4.29 28.74
CA LEU A 328 -1.81 4.87 28.19
C LEU A 328 -0.52 4.14 28.64
N GLU A 329 -0.56 3.45 29.78
CA GLU A 329 0.56 2.62 30.23
C GLU A 329 0.85 1.44 29.28
N GLN A 330 -0.12 1.03 28.45
CA GLN A 330 0.02 -0.05 27.48
C GLN A 330 0.54 0.41 26.11
N VAL A 331 0.60 1.72 25.87
CA VAL A 331 1.08 2.28 24.60
C VAL A 331 2.61 2.14 24.53
N GLU A 332 3.11 1.34 23.60
CA GLU A 332 4.55 1.19 23.35
C GLU A 332 4.99 1.89 22.06
N ARG A 333 4.06 2.11 21.12
CA ARG A 333 4.31 2.78 19.84
C ARG A 333 3.25 3.84 19.53
N LEU A 334 3.70 4.94 18.93
CA LEU A 334 2.84 5.89 18.20
C LEU A 334 3.38 6.05 16.78
N ALA A 335 2.51 5.93 15.77
CA ALA A 335 2.93 6.05 14.38
C ALA A 335 1.95 6.83 13.51
N LEU A 336 2.35 8.03 13.10
CA LEU A 336 1.60 8.99 12.32
C LEU A 336 2.45 9.60 11.20
N LEU A 337 1.85 9.70 10.02
CA LEU A 337 2.34 10.50 8.89
C LEU A 337 1.25 11.48 8.50
N GLY A 338 1.44 12.75 8.80
CA GLY A 338 0.40 13.75 8.58
C GLY A 338 -0.86 13.41 9.38
N ASN A 339 -2.00 13.30 8.71
CA ASN A 339 -3.27 12.93 9.32
C ASN A 339 -3.60 11.42 9.27
N GLU A 340 -2.64 10.57 8.89
CA GLU A 340 -2.83 9.12 8.76
C GLU A 340 -2.02 8.34 9.81
N VAL A 341 -2.58 7.22 10.28
CA VAL A 341 -1.89 6.26 11.15
C VAL A 341 -1.10 5.28 10.30
N LEU A 342 0.18 5.09 10.63
CA LEU A 342 1.05 4.16 9.93
C LEU A 342 0.92 2.76 10.56
N GLU A 343 0.27 1.84 9.85
CA GLU A 343 0.13 0.44 10.30
C GLU A 343 1.49 -0.30 10.32
N ASP A 344 2.42 0.08 9.44
CA ASP A 344 3.78 -0.45 9.38
C ASP A 344 4.83 0.67 9.22
N PRO A 345 5.54 1.06 10.31
CA PRO A 345 6.59 2.06 10.24
C PRO A 345 7.79 1.66 9.37
N SER A 346 7.99 0.36 9.09
CA SER A 346 9.08 -0.08 8.22
C SER A 346 8.88 0.33 6.75
N SER A 347 7.63 0.67 6.38
CA SER A 347 7.30 1.24 5.07
C SER A 347 7.68 2.72 4.94
N TYR A 348 8.16 3.39 6.00
CA TYR A 348 8.51 4.81 5.99
C TYR A 348 9.51 5.21 4.89
N SER A 349 10.48 4.35 4.57
CA SER A 349 11.45 4.61 3.49
C SER A 349 10.79 4.72 2.11
N TYR A 350 9.62 4.10 1.89
CA TYR A 350 8.83 4.31 0.67
C TYR A 350 8.19 5.70 0.64
N TYR A 351 7.70 6.19 1.77
CA TYR A 351 7.06 7.50 1.88
C TYR A 351 8.05 8.67 1.73
N MET A 352 9.30 8.50 2.18
CA MET A 352 10.39 9.46 1.96
C MET A 352 10.72 9.69 0.48
N ASN A 353 10.55 8.66 -0.37
CA ASN A 353 10.85 8.74 -1.80
C ASN A 353 9.69 9.30 -2.64
N ASP A 354 8.47 9.34 -2.09
CA ASP A 354 7.25 9.81 -2.77
C ASP A 354 6.72 11.13 -2.17
N MET A 355 7.59 11.93 -1.55
CA MET A 355 7.23 13.24 -0.94
C MET A 355 6.78 14.32 -1.96
N THR A 356 6.34 13.92 -3.14
CA THR A 356 5.64 14.75 -4.13
C THR A 356 4.10 14.67 -4.01
N GLY A 357 3.57 13.80 -3.14
CA GLY A 357 2.13 13.58 -2.94
C GLY A 357 1.49 14.40 -1.81
N ASP A 358 0.21 14.75 -2.01
CA ASP A 358 -0.73 15.64 -1.29
C ASP A 358 -1.01 15.32 0.21
N THR A 359 -0.05 14.73 0.94
CA THR A 359 -0.23 14.34 2.35
C THR A 359 -0.30 15.57 3.24
N SER A 360 -1.49 15.81 3.80
CA SER A 360 -1.76 16.96 4.68
C SER A 360 -1.03 16.83 6.01
N TYR A 361 -0.61 17.95 6.59
CA TYR A 361 -0.06 17.99 7.94
C TYR A 361 -1.09 17.49 8.96
N GLY A 362 -0.62 16.75 9.97
CA GLY A 362 -1.44 16.33 11.11
C GLY A 362 -1.62 17.46 12.12
N ASP A 363 -2.41 17.19 13.16
CA ASP A 363 -2.81 18.17 14.19
C ASP A 363 -2.02 18.03 15.50
N VAL A 364 -0.95 17.22 15.55
CA VAL A 364 -0.11 17.06 16.74
C VAL A 364 0.88 18.21 16.86
N SER A 365 0.88 18.90 18.00
CA SER A 365 1.84 19.96 18.35
C SER A 365 2.28 19.90 19.81
N ASP A 366 1.34 19.54 20.69
CA ASP A 366 1.58 19.31 22.10
C ASP A 366 1.86 17.83 22.40
N LEU A 367 3.06 17.53 22.89
CA LEU A 367 3.49 16.20 23.28
C LEU A 367 3.31 15.91 24.78
N SER A 368 2.71 16.81 25.56
CA SER A 368 2.59 16.69 27.02
C SER A 368 1.95 15.37 27.48
N LEU A 369 1.04 14.81 26.67
CA LEU A 369 0.38 13.53 26.97
C LEU A 369 1.35 12.33 26.94
N LEU A 370 2.43 12.38 26.14
CA LEU A 370 3.40 11.28 26.01
C LEU A 370 4.12 11.01 27.33
N ALA A 371 4.26 12.01 28.21
CA ALA A 371 4.79 11.82 29.57
C ALA A 371 3.93 10.87 30.42
N SER A 372 2.69 10.60 30.02
CA SER A 372 1.79 9.62 30.63
C SER A 372 1.87 8.22 30.00
N MET A 373 2.79 7.98 29.07
CA MET A 373 3.02 6.71 28.37
C MET A 373 4.41 6.15 28.77
N PRO A 374 4.57 5.63 30.00
CA PRO A 374 5.88 5.26 30.55
C PRO A 374 6.58 4.10 29.81
N ASN A 375 5.86 3.37 28.95
CA ASN A 375 6.40 2.25 28.17
C ASN A 375 6.60 2.59 26.67
N LEU A 376 6.49 3.87 26.29
CA LEU A 376 6.65 4.34 24.91
C LEU A 376 8.10 4.19 24.43
N LYS A 377 8.30 3.30 23.44
CA LYS A 377 9.61 2.96 22.85
C LYS A 377 9.79 3.50 21.44
N GLU A 378 8.72 3.54 20.66
CA GLU A 378 8.74 3.90 19.25
C GLU A 378 7.82 5.09 18.98
N VAL A 379 8.36 6.20 18.50
CA VAL A 379 7.60 7.41 18.20
C VAL A 379 7.89 7.84 16.77
N TRP A 380 6.89 7.71 15.92
CA TRP A 380 6.90 8.16 14.53
C TRP A 380 5.83 9.23 14.37
N LEU A 381 6.20 10.51 14.39
CA LEU A 381 5.27 11.63 14.29
C LEU A 381 5.76 12.59 13.20
N CYS A 382 5.59 12.17 11.95
CA CYS A 382 6.07 12.93 10.79
C CYS A 382 5.00 13.86 10.24
N ARG A 383 5.42 14.99 9.63
CA ARG A 383 4.52 16.00 9.06
C ARG A 383 3.49 16.50 10.07
N GLN A 384 3.97 16.82 11.28
CA GLN A 384 3.17 17.40 12.36
C GLN A 384 3.59 18.85 12.61
N GLN A 385 3.16 19.44 13.72
CA GLN A 385 3.46 20.82 14.11
C GLN A 385 4.28 20.84 15.41
N ILE A 386 5.23 19.91 15.56
CA ILE A 386 6.01 19.72 16.77
C ILE A 386 7.25 20.62 16.74
N SER A 387 7.52 21.30 17.86
CA SER A 387 8.76 22.07 18.07
C SER A 387 9.38 21.86 19.45
N ASP A 388 8.57 21.48 20.45
CA ASP A 388 9.03 21.24 21.83
C ASP A 388 9.16 19.74 22.10
N LEU A 389 10.39 19.30 22.39
CA LEU A 389 10.71 17.91 22.72
C LEU A 389 10.81 17.65 24.23
N SER A 390 10.65 18.67 25.09
CA SER A 390 10.74 18.53 26.55
C SER A 390 9.85 17.42 27.13
N PRO A 391 8.63 17.17 26.61
CA PRO A 391 7.79 16.06 27.10
C PRO A 391 8.37 14.66 26.87
N LEU A 392 9.39 14.51 26.03
CA LEU A 392 10.04 13.23 25.77
C LEU A 392 11.10 12.87 26.81
N GLU A 393 11.54 13.83 27.64
CA GLU A 393 12.63 13.61 28.59
C GLU A 393 12.37 12.43 29.53
N GLY A 394 13.37 11.54 29.62
CA GLY A 394 13.31 10.37 30.51
C GLY A 394 12.39 9.23 30.04
N LEU A 395 11.71 9.35 28.89
CA LEU A 395 10.96 8.23 28.31
C LEU A 395 11.92 7.16 27.74
N PRO A 396 11.54 5.86 27.74
CA PRO A 396 12.40 4.78 27.29
C PRO A 396 12.43 4.62 25.75
N ILE A 397 12.46 5.74 25.03
CA ILE A 397 12.39 5.77 23.55
C ILE A 397 13.67 5.19 22.96
N THR A 398 13.51 4.22 22.06
CA THR A 398 14.58 3.58 21.28
C THR A 398 14.57 4.00 19.81
N THR A 399 13.41 4.42 19.30
CA THR A 399 13.23 4.89 17.91
C THR A 399 12.41 6.16 17.90
N LEU A 400 13.00 7.24 17.37
CA LEU A 400 12.36 8.56 17.28
C LEU A 400 12.45 9.08 15.85
N VAL A 401 11.30 9.24 15.20
CA VAL A 401 11.18 9.66 13.80
C VAL A 401 10.19 10.82 13.73
N LEU A 402 10.72 12.02 13.51
CA LEU A 402 10.00 13.30 13.60
C LEU A 402 10.25 14.17 12.36
N CYS A 403 10.39 13.57 11.18
CA CYS A 403 10.66 14.34 9.97
C CYS A 403 9.52 15.31 9.62
N ASP A 404 9.84 16.39 8.92
CA ASP A 404 8.92 17.46 8.51
C ASP A 404 8.14 18.07 9.69
N ASN A 405 8.87 18.52 10.71
CA ASN A 405 8.33 19.27 11.85
C ASN A 405 9.05 20.64 11.94
N SER A 406 9.00 21.29 13.11
CA SER A 406 9.63 22.58 13.38
C SER A 406 10.62 22.50 14.55
N ILE A 407 11.43 21.43 14.58
CA ILE A 407 12.36 21.15 15.69
C ILE A 407 13.70 21.87 15.46
N GLU A 408 14.13 22.65 16.46
CA GLU A 408 15.41 23.34 16.47
C GLU A 408 16.27 22.91 17.67
N ASP A 409 15.67 22.77 18.86
CA ASP A 409 16.36 22.43 20.10
C ASP A 409 16.39 20.91 20.34
N LEU A 410 17.58 20.32 20.33
CA LEU A 410 17.80 18.90 20.61
C LEU A 410 18.15 18.62 22.08
N SER A 411 18.24 19.63 22.95
CA SER A 411 18.65 19.47 24.35
C SER A 411 17.87 18.37 25.11
N PRO A 412 16.54 18.23 24.95
CA PRO A 412 15.77 17.18 25.61
C PRO A 412 16.21 15.75 25.25
N LEU A 413 16.80 15.55 24.07
CA LEU A 413 17.23 14.24 23.58
C LEU A 413 18.43 13.68 24.34
N SER A 414 19.21 14.53 25.02
CA SER A 414 20.40 14.11 25.78
C SER A 414 20.10 13.07 26.88
N SER A 415 18.85 13.04 27.36
CA SER A 415 18.37 12.07 28.35
C SER A 415 18.03 10.69 27.76
N LEU A 416 17.78 10.60 26.46
CA LEU A 416 17.32 9.40 25.76
C LEU A 416 18.47 8.44 25.42
N THR A 417 19.25 8.05 26.43
CA THR A 417 20.46 7.19 26.25
C THR A 417 20.17 5.80 25.65
N GLY A 418 18.89 5.41 25.59
CA GLY A 418 18.42 4.19 24.91
C GLY A 418 18.26 4.31 23.39
N LEU A 419 18.31 5.54 22.85
CA LEU A 419 17.97 5.84 21.45
C LEU A 419 18.95 5.16 20.48
N SER A 420 18.37 4.43 19.53
CA SER A 420 19.09 3.69 18.48
C SER A 420 18.84 4.22 17.07
N THR A 421 17.68 4.84 16.85
CA THR A 421 17.29 5.44 15.57
C THR A 421 16.72 6.84 15.83
N LEU A 422 17.26 7.85 15.14
CA LEU A 422 16.81 9.24 15.20
C LEU A 422 16.71 9.83 13.80
N TRP A 423 15.49 10.11 13.33
CA TRP A 423 15.25 10.76 12.04
C TRP A 423 14.56 12.10 12.23
N LEU A 424 15.22 13.16 11.74
CA LEU A 424 14.83 14.57 11.89
C LEU A 424 14.84 15.31 10.55
N GLY A 425 14.79 14.60 9.41
CA GLY A 425 14.78 15.22 8.08
C GLY A 425 13.72 16.31 7.96
N GLY A 426 14.01 17.42 7.28
CA GLY A 426 13.06 18.53 7.14
C GLY A 426 12.84 19.35 8.43
N ASN A 427 13.71 19.20 9.43
CA ASN A 427 13.81 20.10 10.59
C ASN A 427 15.11 20.93 10.52
N THR A 428 15.28 21.87 11.45
CA THR A 428 16.37 22.86 11.42
C THR A 428 17.23 22.92 12.69
N PRO A 429 17.65 21.79 13.30
CA PRO A 429 18.63 21.85 14.38
C PRO A 429 20.00 22.31 13.85
N SER A 430 20.69 23.18 14.59
CA SER A 430 22.07 23.59 14.32
C SER A 430 23.07 22.93 15.27
N ASP A 431 22.73 22.85 16.57
CA ASP A 431 23.59 22.29 17.62
C ASP A 431 23.35 20.79 17.79
N LEU A 432 24.39 19.99 17.52
CA LEU A 432 24.37 18.53 17.69
C LEU A 432 24.98 18.06 19.02
N THR A 433 25.44 18.97 19.88
CA THR A 433 26.03 18.65 21.18
C THR A 433 25.16 17.71 22.03
N PRO A 434 23.81 17.84 22.06
CA PRO A 434 22.95 16.93 22.80
C PRO A 434 23.05 15.45 22.36
N LEU A 435 23.52 15.17 21.14
CA LEU A 435 23.64 13.81 20.60
C LEU A 435 24.91 13.08 21.03
N ALA A 436 25.95 13.79 21.49
CA ALA A 436 27.27 13.21 21.78
C ALA A 436 27.25 12.07 22.81
N GLY A 437 26.27 12.07 23.72
CA GLY A 437 26.10 11.04 24.76
C GLY A 437 25.29 9.81 24.32
N LEU A 438 24.71 9.80 23.11
CA LEU A 438 23.79 8.76 22.64
C LEU A 438 24.54 7.54 22.08
N THR A 439 25.30 6.88 22.96
CA THR A 439 26.19 5.74 22.64
C THR A 439 25.51 4.49 22.08
N ARG A 440 24.18 4.49 21.89
CA ARG A 440 23.42 3.42 21.22
C ARG A 440 22.92 3.82 19.84
N LEU A 441 23.10 5.06 19.42
CA LEU A 441 22.59 5.59 18.16
C LEU A 441 23.32 4.93 16.98
N ARG A 442 22.55 4.27 16.12
CA ARG A 442 23.02 3.56 14.92
C ARG A 442 22.56 4.25 13.65
N ASP A 443 21.33 4.74 13.65
CA ASP A 443 20.70 5.34 12.48
C ASP A 443 20.38 6.80 12.75
N LEU A 444 20.97 7.70 11.97
CA LEU A 444 20.78 9.13 12.10
C LEU A 444 20.43 9.76 10.76
N ASN A 445 19.25 10.37 10.67
CA ASN A 445 18.88 11.23 9.55
C ASN A 445 18.75 12.66 10.06
N LEU A 446 19.55 13.56 9.50
CA LEU A 446 19.56 14.99 9.76
C LEU A 446 19.42 15.76 8.45
N ASP A 447 18.64 15.27 7.48
CA ASP A 447 18.46 15.99 6.22
C ASP A 447 17.88 17.40 6.49
N GLY A 448 18.39 18.40 5.79
CA GLY A 448 17.91 19.78 5.85
C GLY A 448 16.55 19.95 5.19
N VAL A 449 16.03 21.17 5.21
CA VAL A 449 14.84 21.54 4.46
C VAL A 449 15.25 21.74 3.01
N GLY A 450 14.87 20.80 2.12
CA GLY A 450 15.28 20.80 0.72
C GLY A 450 14.48 21.78 -0.14
N ASP A 451 14.77 23.09 -0.02
CA ASP A 451 14.47 24.05 -1.09
C ASP A 451 15.74 24.28 -1.92
N SER A 452 15.64 24.27 -3.24
CA SER A 452 16.73 23.93 -4.17
C SER A 452 17.97 24.85 -4.14
N ASP A 453 17.93 25.95 -3.39
CA ASP A 453 18.95 27.00 -3.42
C ASP A 453 19.59 27.30 -2.05
N GLN A 454 19.18 26.65 -0.95
CA GLN A 454 19.74 26.93 0.39
C GLN A 454 20.02 25.67 1.22
N LEU A 455 21.29 25.49 1.61
CA LEU A 455 21.70 24.46 2.57
C LEU A 455 21.36 24.90 4.00
N THR A 456 20.86 23.95 4.79
CA THR A 456 20.57 24.16 6.22
C THR A 456 21.86 24.01 7.05
N PRO A 457 22.29 25.03 7.83
CA PRO A 457 23.55 24.97 8.56
C PRO A 457 23.49 24.08 9.80
N LEU A 458 24.60 23.41 10.07
CA LEU A 458 24.97 22.78 11.33
C LEU A 458 26.14 23.56 11.95
N ASP A 459 26.24 23.59 13.27
CA ASP A 459 27.34 24.29 13.95
C ASP A 459 28.66 23.51 13.79
N SER A 460 28.64 22.19 14.01
CA SER A 460 29.77 21.28 13.85
C SER A 460 29.30 19.82 13.76
N LEU A 461 30.06 18.96 13.08
CA LEU A 461 29.86 17.49 13.11
C LEU A 461 30.61 16.80 14.26
N THR A 462 31.47 17.50 14.97
CA THR A 462 32.30 16.95 16.08
C THR A 462 31.50 16.10 17.08
N PRO A 463 30.27 16.47 17.49
CA PRO A 463 29.47 15.66 18.42
C PRO A 463 29.17 14.23 17.93
N LEU A 464 29.27 13.96 16.62
CA LEU A 464 29.00 12.65 16.04
C LEU A 464 30.23 11.72 16.03
N ALA A 465 31.43 12.23 16.26
CA ALA A 465 32.69 11.52 16.00
C ALA A 465 32.83 10.16 16.71
N ASP A 466 32.35 10.08 17.97
CA ASP A 466 32.43 8.87 18.78
C ASP A 466 31.14 8.02 18.74
N LEU A 467 30.12 8.46 17.98
CA LEU A 467 28.86 7.75 17.89
C LEU A 467 29.00 6.50 17.01
N PRO A 468 28.37 5.38 17.40
CA PRO A 468 28.58 4.11 16.71
C PRO A 468 27.58 3.96 15.55
N LEU A 469 27.49 5.02 14.73
CA LEU A 469 26.59 5.15 13.59
C LEU A 469 26.91 4.12 12.51
N VAL A 470 25.87 3.43 12.05
CA VAL A 470 25.89 2.49 10.92
C VAL A 470 25.31 3.17 9.68
N ARG A 471 24.28 4.02 9.86
CA ARG A 471 23.64 4.76 8.78
C ARG A 471 23.53 6.24 9.11
N LEU A 472 23.95 7.09 8.18
CA LEU A 472 23.92 8.54 8.32
C LEU A 472 23.36 9.20 7.06
N SER A 473 22.42 10.13 7.23
CA SER A 473 21.91 11.00 6.16
C SER A 473 22.10 12.47 6.53
N LEU A 474 22.73 13.22 5.62
CA LEU A 474 23.06 14.66 5.76
C LEU A 474 22.73 15.45 4.49
N GLY A 475 21.63 15.11 3.81
CA GLY A 475 21.15 15.84 2.64
C GLY A 475 20.84 17.30 2.95
N TRP A 476 21.08 18.19 2.00
CA TRP A 476 20.80 19.62 2.09
C TRP A 476 21.40 20.31 3.33
N ARG A 477 22.54 19.81 3.82
CA ARG A 477 23.27 20.36 4.97
C ARG A 477 24.57 21.04 4.57
N THR A 478 24.94 22.04 5.37
CA THR A 478 26.29 22.61 5.42
C THR A 478 26.78 22.65 6.86
N VAL A 479 28.10 22.71 7.08
CA VAL A 479 28.69 22.80 8.41
C VAL A 479 29.42 24.14 8.54
N SER A 480 29.09 24.89 9.57
CA SER A 480 29.51 26.29 9.74
C SER A 480 31.00 26.44 10.02
N ASP A 481 31.62 25.45 10.67
CA ASP A 481 33.07 25.38 10.88
C ASP A 481 33.83 24.83 9.65
N GLY A 482 33.12 24.34 8.63
CA GLY A 482 33.67 23.75 7.42
C GLY A 482 34.34 22.37 7.63
N ASP A 483 34.27 21.79 8.82
CA ASP A 483 34.95 20.54 9.15
C ASP A 483 34.06 19.33 8.90
N TRP A 484 34.30 18.68 7.76
CA TRP A 484 33.66 17.42 7.37
C TRP A 484 34.48 16.18 7.71
N SER A 485 35.67 16.34 8.31
CA SER A 485 36.62 15.24 8.56
C SER A 485 36.04 14.13 9.44
N VAL A 486 35.01 14.43 10.24
CA VAL A 486 34.24 13.45 11.01
C VAL A 486 33.68 12.33 10.12
N LEU A 487 33.22 12.64 8.90
CA LEU A 487 32.75 11.61 7.97
C LEU A 487 33.85 10.61 7.60
N GLY A 488 35.12 11.04 7.59
CA GLY A 488 36.29 10.19 7.36
C GLY A 488 36.59 9.23 8.52
N THR A 489 36.16 9.55 9.74
CA THR A 489 36.59 8.85 10.96
C THR A 489 35.50 8.02 11.65
N LEU A 490 34.23 8.14 11.22
CA LEU A 490 33.12 7.36 11.78
C LEU A 490 33.37 5.84 11.64
N PRO A 491 33.53 5.12 12.77
CA PRO A 491 34.18 3.81 12.79
C PRO A 491 33.31 2.66 12.25
N LEU A 492 31.98 2.79 12.36
CA LEU A 492 31.03 1.73 12.02
C LEU A 492 30.11 2.08 10.85
N LEU A 493 30.36 3.22 10.18
CA LEU A 493 29.48 3.71 9.14
C LEU A 493 29.52 2.79 7.91
N GLU A 494 28.38 2.17 7.62
CA GLU A 494 28.17 1.25 6.50
C GLU A 494 27.43 1.91 5.34
N GLU A 495 26.52 2.84 5.63
CA GLU A 495 25.73 3.55 4.63
C GLU A 495 25.70 5.06 4.90
N LEU A 496 26.04 5.83 3.87
CA LEU A 496 26.00 7.29 3.90
C LEU A 496 25.09 7.81 2.78
N SER A 497 24.18 8.72 3.12
CA SER A 497 23.30 9.39 2.18
C SER A 497 23.55 10.90 2.18
N LEU A 498 23.84 11.44 0.99
CA LEU A 498 24.15 12.86 0.79
C LEU A 498 23.35 13.41 -0.39
N TRP A 499 22.46 14.38 -0.13
CA TRP A 499 21.69 15.06 -1.17
C TRP A 499 22.20 16.48 -1.36
N GLY A 500 22.86 16.76 -2.48
CA GLY A 500 23.53 18.05 -2.72
C GLY A 500 24.66 18.38 -1.74
N PRO A 501 25.60 17.46 -1.45
CA PRO A 501 26.71 17.74 -0.53
C PRO A 501 27.66 18.81 -1.11
N PRO A 502 28.27 19.64 -0.26
CA PRO A 502 29.40 20.47 -0.67
C PRO A 502 30.64 19.61 -0.97
N GLU A 503 31.59 20.15 -1.75
CA GLU A 503 32.78 19.40 -2.18
C GLU A 503 33.62 18.88 -1.00
N GLU A 504 33.70 19.67 0.08
CA GLU A 504 34.44 19.32 1.31
C GLU A 504 33.88 18.06 1.98
N ALA A 505 32.56 17.86 1.91
CA ALA A 505 31.92 16.66 2.45
C ALA A 505 32.33 15.41 1.67
N VAL A 506 32.42 15.53 0.34
CA VAL A 506 32.85 14.44 -0.54
C VAL A 506 34.34 14.15 -0.36
N ALA A 507 35.17 15.18 -0.27
CA ALA A 507 36.60 15.05 -0.06
C ALA A 507 36.94 14.32 1.26
N ALA A 508 36.16 14.53 2.31
CA ALA A 508 36.35 13.85 3.59
C ALA A 508 36.15 12.31 3.51
N LEU A 509 35.45 11.79 2.49
CA LEU A 509 35.19 10.36 2.33
C LEU A 509 36.41 9.57 1.85
N VAL A 510 37.40 10.24 1.24
CA VAL A 510 38.62 9.60 0.72
C VAL A 510 39.50 9.07 1.86
N GLU A 511 39.42 9.68 3.06
CA GLU A 511 40.17 9.26 4.24
C GLU A 511 39.64 7.96 4.88
N ARG A 512 38.51 7.44 4.41
CA ARG A 512 37.91 6.21 4.95
C ARG A 512 38.67 4.98 4.46
N ASP A 513 38.74 3.95 5.30
CA ASP A 513 39.22 2.62 4.90
C ASP A 513 38.17 1.83 4.11
N GLN A 514 36.89 2.07 4.39
CA GLN A 514 35.75 1.40 3.75
C GLN A 514 34.48 2.26 3.80
N LEU A 515 33.67 2.15 2.75
CA LEU A 515 32.31 2.65 2.71
C LEU A 515 31.45 1.69 1.87
N PRO A 516 30.70 0.76 2.50
CA PRO A 516 29.89 -0.21 1.77
C PRO A 516 28.88 0.44 0.81
N ILE A 517 28.10 1.42 1.27
CA ILE A 517 27.03 2.03 0.49
C ILE A 517 27.15 3.56 0.55
N LEU A 518 27.11 4.22 -0.61
CA LEU A 518 27.01 5.67 -0.73
C LEU A 518 25.83 6.01 -1.65
N ASN A 519 24.81 6.66 -1.08
CA ASN A 519 23.70 7.23 -1.84
C ASN A 519 23.97 8.73 -2.03
N VAL A 520 23.98 9.20 -3.27
CA VAL A 520 24.15 10.62 -3.59
C VAL A 520 22.98 11.13 -4.41
N GLY A 521 22.35 12.20 -3.94
CA GLY A 521 21.30 12.90 -4.66
C GLY A 521 21.82 13.57 -5.92
N LEU A 522 22.67 14.57 -5.73
CA LEU A 522 23.27 15.38 -6.78
C LEU A 522 24.73 15.65 -6.39
N LEU A 523 25.69 15.23 -7.22
CA LEU A 523 27.10 15.56 -7.00
C LEU A 523 27.34 17.05 -7.31
N PRO A 524 28.31 17.69 -6.65
CA PRO A 524 28.65 19.09 -6.93
C PRO A 524 29.38 19.27 -8.28
N CYS A 525 29.87 18.19 -8.89
CA CYS A 525 30.46 18.18 -10.24
C CYS A 525 29.73 17.22 -11.20
N GLU A 526 30.00 17.34 -12.49
CA GLU A 526 29.27 16.61 -13.55
C GLU A 526 29.66 15.13 -13.68
N ASP A 527 30.79 14.72 -13.13
CA ASP A 527 31.40 13.40 -13.24
C ASP A 527 31.79 12.80 -11.86
N LEU A 528 32.34 11.59 -11.85
CA LEU A 528 32.67 10.84 -10.63
C LEU A 528 34.08 11.10 -10.10
N SER A 529 34.89 11.93 -10.78
CA SER A 529 36.28 12.17 -10.40
C SER A 529 36.43 12.78 -9.00
N ILE A 530 35.41 13.50 -8.52
CA ILE A 530 35.39 14.03 -7.14
C ILE A 530 35.37 12.93 -6.07
N LEU A 531 34.91 11.73 -6.43
CA LEU A 531 34.93 10.55 -5.58
C LEU A 531 36.21 9.73 -5.75
N ALA A 532 37.19 10.18 -6.55
CA ALA A 532 38.43 9.45 -6.79
C ALA A 532 39.10 9.03 -5.46
N GLY A 533 39.43 7.75 -5.36
CA GLY A 533 40.01 7.16 -4.14
C GLY A 533 39.00 6.84 -3.03
N CYS A 534 37.73 7.23 -3.14
CA CYS A 534 36.69 6.84 -2.19
C CYS A 534 36.52 5.31 -2.19
N PRO A 535 36.57 4.63 -1.03
CA PRO A 535 36.52 3.17 -0.96
C PRO A 535 35.08 2.62 -1.06
N VAL A 536 34.24 3.26 -1.88
CA VAL A 536 32.83 2.90 -2.06
C VAL A 536 32.69 1.56 -2.77
N VAL A 537 31.77 0.71 -2.30
CA VAL A 537 31.46 -0.58 -2.93
C VAL A 537 30.18 -0.53 -3.77
N ASP A 538 29.12 0.05 -3.22
CA ASP A 538 27.82 0.28 -3.88
C ASP A 538 27.54 1.79 -3.93
N LEU A 539 27.63 2.36 -5.14
CA LEU A 539 27.37 3.78 -5.40
C LEU A 539 26.00 3.93 -6.07
N ARG A 540 25.13 4.74 -5.46
CA ARG A 540 23.78 5.02 -5.96
C ARG A 540 23.62 6.51 -6.20
N LEU A 541 23.38 6.90 -7.44
CA LEU A 541 23.20 8.29 -7.85
C LEU A 541 21.74 8.52 -8.20
N HIS A 542 21.09 9.49 -7.55
CA HIS A 542 19.62 9.63 -7.58
C HIS A 542 19.08 10.82 -8.38
N ALA A 543 19.94 11.74 -8.84
CA ALA A 543 19.53 12.84 -9.69
C ALA A 543 20.67 13.38 -10.58
N GLY A 544 20.34 13.61 -11.86
CA GLY A 544 21.02 14.62 -12.67
C GLY A 544 22.46 14.32 -13.08
N GLN A 545 22.97 13.11 -12.86
CA GLN A 545 24.31 12.74 -13.31
C GLN A 545 24.40 12.81 -14.83
N ASN A 546 25.40 13.55 -15.35
CA ASN A 546 25.59 13.80 -16.78
C ASN A 546 26.76 13.00 -17.37
N SER A 547 27.79 12.71 -16.57
CA SER A 547 28.98 11.97 -17.00
C SER A 547 29.35 10.86 -16.00
N LEU A 548 30.03 9.83 -16.51
CA LEU A 548 30.62 8.73 -15.72
C LEU A 548 32.16 8.74 -15.75
N GLU A 549 32.77 9.81 -16.27
CA GLU A 549 34.23 9.98 -16.17
C GLU A 549 34.67 9.88 -14.69
N GLY A 550 35.84 9.26 -14.46
CA GLY A 550 36.33 8.97 -13.12
C GLY A 550 35.74 7.71 -12.46
N ALA A 551 34.82 6.99 -13.11
CA ALA A 551 34.34 5.68 -12.60
C ALA A 551 35.48 4.69 -12.34
N GLY A 552 36.53 4.70 -13.20
CA GLY A 552 37.72 3.88 -13.03
C GLY A 552 38.60 4.26 -11.83
N ASP A 553 38.46 5.47 -11.30
CA ASP A 553 39.23 5.98 -10.16
C ASP A 553 38.64 5.53 -8.80
N LEU A 554 37.54 4.77 -8.83
CA LEU A 554 36.87 4.22 -7.64
C LEU A 554 37.42 2.82 -7.32
N PRO A 555 38.36 2.69 -6.36
CA PRO A 555 39.20 1.50 -6.19
C PRO A 555 38.46 0.24 -5.73
N ARG A 556 37.20 0.36 -5.31
CA ARG A 556 36.39 -0.74 -4.75
C ARG A 556 34.99 -0.85 -5.34
N LEU A 557 34.65 -0.05 -6.35
CA LEU A 557 33.32 0.00 -6.91
C LEU A 557 32.94 -1.36 -7.52
N ARG A 558 31.86 -1.95 -7.02
CA ARG A 558 31.29 -3.22 -7.52
C ARG A 558 29.88 -3.05 -8.05
N ASN A 559 29.09 -2.14 -7.46
CA ASN A 559 27.72 -1.89 -7.86
C ASN A 559 27.55 -0.40 -8.15
N LEU A 560 26.96 -0.09 -9.30
CA LEU A 560 26.62 1.28 -9.68
C LEU A 560 25.14 1.35 -10.06
N GLY A 561 24.38 2.15 -9.32
CA GLY A 561 22.98 2.45 -9.61
C GLY A 561 22.81 3.90 -10.06
N LEU A 562 22.22 4.10 -11.23
CA LEU A 562 21.85 5.41 -11.76
C LEU A 562 20.32 5.53 -11.80
N PHE A 563 19.76 6.36 -10.94
CA PHE A 563 18.34 6.65 -10.85
C PHE A 563 18.11 8.09 -11.32
N SER A 564 17.31 8.29 -12.37
CA SER A 564 17.06 9.62 -12.97
C SER A 564 18.34 10.31 -13.52
N SER A 565 19.16 9.54 -14.24
CA SER A 565 20.40 10.03 -14.86
C SER A 565 20.16 10.61 -16.27
N ASN A 566 21.00 11.57 -16.67
CA ASN A 566 21.08 12.11 -18.03
C ASN A 566 22.26 11.56 -18.83
N VAL A 567 23.00 10.59 -18.28
CA VAL A 567 24.15 9.97 -18.94
C VAL A 567 23.71 9.33 -20.26
N THR A 568 24.47 9.61 -21.31
CA THR A 568 24.28 9.03 -22.65
C THR A 568 25.49 8.22 -23.13
N ASP A 569 26.63 8.38 -22.49
CA ASP A 569 27.86 7.65 -22.79
C ASP A 569 28.25 6.78 -21.57
N LEU A 570 28.24 5.46 -21.78
CA LEU A 570 28.65 4.48 -20.78
C LEU A 570 30.10 4.00 -20.97
N SER A 571 30.82 4.48 -21.99
CA SER A 571 32.20 4.07 -22.27
C SER A 571 33.18 4.24 -21.10
N PRO A 572 33.04 5.24 -20.20
CA PRO A 572 33.91 5.34 -19.02
C PRO A 572 33.81 4.15 -18.05
N LEU A 573 32.70 3.41 -18.07
CA LEU A 573 32.55 2.21 -17.23
C LEU A 573 33.51 1.08 -17.64
N ALA A 574 34.08 1.13 -18.84
CA ALA A 574 35.12 0.17 -19.26
C ALA A 574 36.39 0.27 -18.41
N GLU A 575 36.62 1.40 -17.73
CA GLU A 575 37.76 1.63 -16.85
C GLU A 575 37.50 1.15 -15.41
N ALA A 576 36.25 0.87 -15.05
CA ALA A 576 35.86 0.35 -13.74
C ALA A 576 36.02 -1.19 -13.68
N GLU A 577 37.28 -1.66 -13.58
CA GLU A 577 37.63 -3.09 -13.70
C GLU A 577 36.92 -4.02 -12.69
N LEU A 578 36.48 -3.49 -11.54
CA LEU A 578 35.83 -4.25 -10.46
C LEU A 578 34.30 -4.21 -10.51
N LEU A 579 33.70 -3.49 -11.45
CA LEU A 579 32.25 -3.34 -11.55
C LEU A 579 31.58 -4.68 -11.91
N GLU A 580 30.68 -5.15 -11.05
CA GLU A 580 29.96 -6.42 -11.17
C GLU A 580 28.51 -6.20 -11.58
N THR A 581 27.85 -5.18 -11.03
CA THR A 581 26.45 -4.87 -11.35
C THR A 581 26.27 -3.41 -11.71
N PHE A 582 25.41 -3.18 -12.69
CA PHE A 582 25.04 -1.85 -13.16
C PHE A 582 23.52 -1.78 -13.33
N CYS A 583 22.89 -0.85 -12.62
CA CYS A 583 21.48 -0.54 -12.73
C CYS A 583 21.32 0.84 -13.36
N PHE A 584 20.56 0.93 -14.45
CA PHE A 584 20.39 2.16 -15.21
C PHE A 584 18.92 2.53 -15.37
N ASN A 585 18.56 3.71 -14.90
CA ASN A 585 17.30 4.39 -15.15
C ASN A 585 17.60 5.81 -15.65
N GLY A 586 17.58 5.97 -16.97
CA GLY A 586 17.94 7.19 -17.69
C GLY A 586 17.40 7.19 -19.13
N PRO A 587 17.84 8.13 -19.99
CA PRO A 587 17.37 8.21 -21.38
C PRO A 587 17.75 6.94 -22.17
N ALA A 588 17.02 6.68 -23.26
CA ALA A 588 17.35 5.58 -24.17
C ALA A 588 18.77 5.77 -24.73
N LEU A 589 19.59 4.72 -24.63
CA LEU A 589 20.96 4.73 -25.13
C LEU A 589 20.92 4.44 -26.65
N PRO A 590 21.48 5.30 -27.51
CA PRO A 590 21.38 5.15 -28.97
C PRO A 590 21.96 3.83 -29.51
N ASP A 591 22.93 3.25 -28.77
CA ASP A 591 23.76 2.13 -29.22
C ASP A 591 23.61 0.86 -28.36
N PHE A 592 22.61 0.78 -27.46
CA PHE A 592 22.39 -0.36 -26.54
C PHE A 592 20.97 -0.92 -26.57
#